data_AF-A0A7C2V8P3-F1
#
_entry.id   AF-A0A7C2V8P3-F1
#
_cell.length_a   1.000
_cell.length_b   1.000
_cell.length_c   1.000
_cell.angle_alpha   90.00
_cell.angle_beta   90.00
_cell.angle_gamma   90.00
#
_symmetry.space_group_name_H-M   'P 1'
#
loop_
_entity.id
_entity.type
_entity.pdbx_description
1 polymer ?
#
loop_
_entity_poly.entity_id
_entity_poly.type
_entity_poly.pdbx_seq_one_letter_code
_entity_poly.pdbx_strand_id
1 'polypeptide(L)'
;GNEWRYSGQRPNPYVQEHVHLIQSLRGDSPYLNEAAQVAESTLTAIMGRMAAYTGQEVTWEQALNSQENYLQRVENLKEFGPMPVDPVAIPGRTRLI
;
A
#
# COMPACT_ATOMS: atom_id res chain seq x y z
N GLY A 1 15.11 -14.13 -31.66
CA GLY A 1 15.21 -12.83 -30.96
C GLY A 1 16.17 -13.01 -29.81
N ASN A 2 17.18 -12.15 -29.68
CA ASN A 2 18.13 -12.27 -28.58
C ASN A 2 17.46 -11.84 -27.27
N GLU A 3 17.58 -12.66 -26.23
CA GLU A 3 17.11 -12.32 -24.89
C GLU A 3 17.89 -11.11 -24.36
N TRP A 4 17.18 -10.07 -23.91
CA TRP A 4 17.82 -8.96 -23.22
C TRP A 4 18.34 -9.42 -21.87
N ARG A 5 19.59 -9.06 -21.55
CA ARG A 5 20.20 -9.31 -20.24
C ARG A 5 20.92 -8.06 -19.76
N TYR A 6 20.69 -7.69 -18.51
CA TYR A 6 21.40 -6.59 -17.85
C TYR A 6 22.88 -6.95 -17.62
N SER A 7 23.77 -6.14 -18.20
CA SER A 7 25.24 -6.30 -18.16
C SER A 7 25.96 -5.36 -17.18
N GLY A 8 25.22 -4.51 -16.46
CA GLY A 8 25.79 -3.55 -15.52
C GLY A 8 26.10 -4.12 -14.15
N GLN A 9 26.55 -3.26 -13.24
CA GLN A 9 26.81 -3.61 -11.85
C GLN A 9 25.52 -4.02 -11.15
N ARG A 10 25.61 -5.05 -10.30
CA ARG A 10 24.50 -5.54 -9.47
C ARG A 10 24.79 -5.26 -8.00
N PRO A 11 24.85 -3.98 -7.57
CA PRO A 11 25.04 -3.67 -6.17
C PRO A 11 23.87 -4.20 -5.34
N ASN A 12 24.08 -4.34 -4.04
CA ASN A 12 22.99 -4.67 -3.13
C ASN A 12 21.93 -3.55 -3.20
N PRO A 13 20.67 -3.85 -3.60
CA PRO A 13 19.65 -2.82 -3.82
C PRO A 13 19.32 -2.03 -2.56
N TYR A 14 19.31 -2.66 -1.39
CA TYR A 14 19.07 -1.99 -0.12
C TYR A 14 20.16 -0.99 0.22
N VAL A 15 21.43 -1.35 -0.04
CA VAL A 15 22.56 -0.42 0.17
C VAL A 15 22.47 0.75 -0.81
N GLN A 16 22.14 0.47 -2.07
CA GLN A 16 22.03 1.50 -3.10
C GLN A 16 20.91 2.52 -2.78
N GLU A 17 19.76 2.05 -2.31
CA GLU A 17 18.65 2.89 -1.84
C GLU A 17 19.11 3.85 -0.72
N HIS A 18 19.82 3.34 0.28
CA HIS A 18 20.33 4.16 1.38
C HIS A 18 21.39 5.16 0.91
N VAL A 19 22.27 4.76 -0.01
CA VAL A 19 23.27 5.67 -0.63
C VAL A 19 22.56 6.83 -1.32
N HIS A 20 21.55 6.54 -2.14
CA HIS A 20 20.77 7.57 -2.83
C HIS A 20 20.05 8.52 -1.85
N LEU A 21 19.41 7.96 -0.82
CA LEU A 21 18.74 8.76 0.22
C LEU A 21 19.71 9.72 0.91
N ILE A 22 20.88 9.22 1.34
CA ILE A 22 21.87 10.02 2.06
C ILE A 22 22.48 11.10 1.16
N GLN A 23 22.83 10.78 -0.08
CA GLN A 23 23.38 11.74 -1.03
C GLN A 23 22.38 12.86 -1.35
N SER A 24 21.11 12.50 -1.55
CA SER A 24 20.02 13.46 -1.75
C SER A 24 19.89 14.40 -0.54
N LEU A 25 19.88 13.86 0.69
CA LEU A 25 19.78 14.68 1.90
C LEU A 25 20.96 15.64 2.10
N ARG A 26 22.16 15.24 1.68
CA ARG A 26 23.38 16.05 1.78
C ARG A 26 23.55 17.07 0.65
N GLY A 27 22.74 16.98 -0.41
CA GLY A 27 22.92 17.76 -1.64
C GLY A 27 24.10 17.29 -2.49
N ASP A 28 24.63 16.09 -2.22
CA ASP A 28 25.71 15.46 -3.00
C ASP A 28 25.18 14.84 -4.30
N SER A 29 23.85 14.73 -4.45
CA SER A 29 23.12 14.29 -5.65
C SER A 29 21.82 15.08 -5.81
N PRO A 30 21.09 14.96 -6.93
CA PRO A 30 19.75 15.54 -7.05
C PRO A 30 18.85 15.12 -5.88
N TYR A 31 18.01 16.05 -5.43
CA TYR A 31 17.04 15.78 -4.39
C TYR A 31 15.99 14.79 -4.90
N LEU A 32 15.77 13.73 -4.13
CA LEU A 32 14.79 12.69 -4.40
C LEU A 32 13.52 12.94 -3.58
N ASN A 33 12.36 12.91 -4.25
CA ASN A 33 11.06 12.90 -3.62
C ASN A 33 10.21 11.79 -4.25
N GLU A 34 10.01 10.71 -3.51
CA GLU A 34 9.26 9.54 -3.95
C GLU A 34 7.90 9.42 -3.24
N ALA A 35 7.49 10.46 -2.50
CA ALA A 35 6.28 10.42 -1.68
C ALA A 35 5.03 10.04 -2.47
N ALA A 36 4.86 10.62 -3.67
CA ALA A 36 3.73 10.29 -4.54
C ALA A 36 3.78 8.83 -5.02
N GLN A 37 4.93 8.38 -5.55
CA GLN A 37 5.09 7.00 -6.05
C GLN A 37 4.86 5.96 -4.93
N VAL A 38 5.35 6.22 -3.72
CA VAL A 38 5.17 5.33 -2.57
C VAL A 38 3.70 5.33 -2.12
N ALA A 39 3.05 6.49 -2.07
CA ALA A 39 1.63 6.58 -1.74
C ALA A 39 0.75 5.83 -2.76
N GLU A 40 1.05 5.99 -4.05
CA GLU A 40 0.36 5.31 -5.15
C GLU A 40 0.57 3.79 -5.13
N SER A 41 1.81 3.35 -4.87
CA SER A 41 2.14 1.92 -4.69
C SER A 41 1.38 1.31 -3.51
N THR A 42 1.29 2.05 -2.40
CA THR A 42 0.53 1.62 -1.21
C THR A 42 -0.96 1.53 -1.51
N LEU A 43 -1.54 2.53 -2.18
CA LEU A 43 -2.95 2.50 -2.58
C LEU A 43 -3.23 1.32 -3.52
N THR A 44 -2.31 1.00 -4.43
CA THR A 44 -2.42 -0.17 -5.31
C THR A 44 -2.52 -1.48 -4.52
N ALA A 45 -1.73 -1.63 -3.45
CA ALA A 45 -1.82 -2.80 -2.57
C ALA A 45 -3.18 -2.86 -1.82
N ILE A 46 -3.68 -1.71 -1.35
CA ILE A 46 -5.00 -1.60 -0.71
C ILE A 46 -6.10 -1.99 -1.70
N MET A 47 -6.06 -1.47 -2.93
CA MET A 47 -7.01 -1.82 -4.00
C MET A 47 -7.02 -3.31 -4.28
N GLY A 48 -5.84 -3.95 -4.35
CA GLY A 48 -5.74 -5.40 -4.54
C GLY A 48 -6.44 -6.18 -3.43
N ARG A 49 -6.29 -5.73 -2.17
CA ARG A 49 -6.99 -6.31 -1.02
C ARG A 49 -8.51 -6.11 -1.11
N MET A 50 -8.97 -4.90 -1.45
CA MET A 50 -10.41 -4.60 -1.62
C MET A 50 -11.03 -5.47 -2.71
N ALA A 51 -10.36 -5.59 -3.86
CA ALA A 51 -10.82 -6.41 -4.97
C ALA A 51 -10.88 -7.91 -4.59
N ALA A 52 -9.85 -8.43 -3.91
CA ALA A 52 -9.81 -9.82 -3.49
C ALA A 52 -10.96 -10.18 -2.53
N TYR A 53 -11.26 -9.32 -1.54
CA TYR A 53 -12.28 -9.61 -0.54
C TYR A 53 -13.71 -9.33 -1.01
N THR A 54 -13.91 -8.41 -1.94
CA THR A 54 -15.25 -8.13 -2.51
C THR A 54 -15.56 -9.02 -3.71
N GLY A 55 -14.53 -9.46 -4.44
CA GLY A 55 -14.67 -10.12 -5.73
C GLY A 55 -15.12 -9.16 -6.84
N GLN A 56 -14.91 -7.85 -6.67
CA GLN A 56 -15.34 -6.80 -7.59
C GLN A 56 -14.14 -6.09 -8.21
N GLU A 57 -14.35 -5.48 -9.37
CA GLU A 57 -13.43 -4.48 -9.91
C GLU A 57 -13.47 -3.23 -9.01
N VAL A 58 -12.28 -2.72 -8.66
CA VAL A 58 -12.12 -1.53 -7.80
C VAL A 58 -11.38 -0.47 -8.60
N THR A 59 -12.02 0.69 -8.81
CA THR A 59 -11.39 1.83 -9.46
C THR A 59 -10.55 2.64 -8.47
N TRP A 60 -9.61 3.42 -9.01
CA TRP A 60 -8.78 4.31 -8.19
C TRP A 60 -9.61 5.30 -7.37
N GLU A 61 -10.63 5.91 -7.99
CA GLU A 61 -11.52 6.87 -7.33
C GLU A 61 -12.33 6.22 -6.21
N GLN A 62 -12.79 4.98 -6.40
CA GLN A 62 -13.49 4.23 -5.34
C GLN A 62 -12.59 3.96 -4.14
N ALA A 63 -11.34 3.56 -4.39
CA ALA A 63 -10.39 3.30 -3.30
C ALA A 63 -9.99 4.58 -2.56
N LEU A 64 -9.75 5.68 -3.29
CA LEU A 64 -9.35 6.95 -2.72
C LEU A 64 -10.47 7.60 -1.88
N ASN A 65 -11.73 7.38 -2.25
CA ASN A 65 -12.90 7.94 -1.56
C ASN A 65 -13.66 6.92 -0.68
N SER A 66 -13.10 5.73 -0.46
CA SER A 66 -13.75 4.68 0.33
C SER A 66 -14.06 5.15 1.75
N GLN A 67 -15.24 4.76 2.26
CA GLN A 67 -15.66 5.04 3.63
C GLN A 67 -15.37 3.88 4.59
N GLU A 68 -14.53 2.94 4.16
CA GLU A 68 -14.20 1.75 4.93
C GLU A 68 -13.43 2.11 6.22
N ASN A 69 -14.01 1.76 7.37
CA ASN A 69 -13.44 2.02 8.69
C ASN A 69 -13.36 0.72 9.50
N TYR A 70 -12.14 0.18 9.64
CA TYR A 70 -11.85 -1.02 10.44
C TYR A 70 -11.85 -0.78 11.95
N LEU A 71 -11.87 0.48 12.38
CA LEU A 71 -11.79 0.87 13.78
C LEU A 71 -13.16 1.24 14.38
N GLN A 72 -14.23 1.28 13.58
CA GLN A 72 -15.55 1.73 14.02
C GLN A 72 -16.04 1.02 15.29
N ARG A 73 -15.74 -0.27 15.46
CA ARG A 73 -16.11 -1.01 16.68
C ARG A 73 -15.31 -0.57 17.90
N VAL A 74 -14.02 -0.29 17.74
CA VAL A 74 -13.14 0.21 18.80
C VAL A 74 -13.55 1.63 19.20
N GLU A 75 -13.89 2.48 18.22
CA GLU A 75 -14.40 3.84 18.45
C GLU A 75 -15.70 3.86 19.26
N ASN A 76 -16.51 2.79 19.16
CA ASN A 76 -17.77 2.64 19.88
C ASN A 76 -17.67 1.88 21.21
N LEU A 77 -16.46 1.47 21.63
CA LEU A 77 -16.25 0.86 22.95
C LEU A 77 -16.44 1.90 24.05
N LYS A 78 -17.50 1.74 24.84
CA LYS A 78 -17.81 2.65 25.96
C LYS A 78 -17.22 2.20 27.29
N GLU A 79 -16.93 0.91 27.43
CA GLU A 79 -16.48 0.30 28.68
C GLU A 79 -15.43 -0.77 28.37
N PHE A 80 -14.52 -1.01 29.32
CA PHE A 80 -13.56 -2.09 29.22
C PHE A 80 -14.29 -3.45 29.28
N GLY A 81 -14.04 -4.30 28.29
CA GLY A 81 -14.71 -5.58 28.15
C GLY A 81 -14.11 -6.43 27.03
N PRO A 82 -14.73 -7.58 26.70
CA PRO A 82 -14.27 -8.42 25.60
C PRO A 82 -14.30 -7.63 24.28
N MET A 83 -13.24 -7.76 23.48
CA MET A 83 -13.11 -7.04 22.22
C MET A 83 -14.11 -7.59 21.18
N PRO A 84 -14.95 -6.72 20.57
CA PRO A 84 -15.84 -7.14 19.50
C PRO A 84 -15.00 -7.55 18.28
N VAL A 85 -15.36 -8.68 17.65
CA VAL A 85 -14.65 -9.23 16.50
C VAL A 85 -15.44 -8.96 15.22
N ASP A 86 -14.73 -8.45 14.21
CA ASP A 86 -15.25 -8.19 12.89
C ASP A 86 -15.61 -9.50 12.17
N PRO A 87 -16.74 -9.57 11.45
CA PRO A 87 -16.95 -10.68 10.54
C PRO A 87 -15.83 -10.67 9.49
N VAL A 88 -15.21 -11.82 9.29
CA VAL A 88 -14.15 -11.97 8.29
C VAL A 88 -14.73 -11.67 6.91
N ALA A 89 -14.00 -10.91 6.10
CA ALA A 89 -14.43 -10.61 4.74
C ALA A 89 -14.42 -11.88 3.88
N ILE A 90 -15.50 -12.12 3.13
CA ILE A 90 -15.68 -13.32 2.30
C ILE A 90 -15.92 -12.87 0.85
N PRO A 91 -15.10 -13.34 -0.11
CA PRO A 91 -15.27 -13.06 -1.52
C PRO A 91 -16.70 -13.33 -2.01
N GLY A 92 -17.29 -12.39 -2.75
CA GLY A 92 -18.66 -12.47 -3.28
C GLY A 92 -19.77 -12.22 -2.26
N ARG A 93 -19.44 -12.00 -0.97
CA ARG A 93 -20.40 -11.57 0.07
C ARG A 93 -20.09 -10.17 0.59
N THR A 94 -18.83 -9.86 0.81
CA THR A 94 -18.39 -8.52 1.22
C THR A 94 -18.59 -7.54 0.06
N ARG A 95 -19.18 -6.39 0.34
CA ARG A 95 -19.43 -5.33 -0.66
C ARG A 95 -18.37 -4.26 -0.55
N LEU A 96 -18.04 -3.64 -1.69
CA LEU A 96 -17.27 -2.41 -1.73
C LEU A 96 -18.12 -1.27 -1.14
N ILE A 97 -17.56 -0.51 -0.20
CA ILE A 97 -18.21 0.62 0.49
C ILE A 97 -17.32 1.87 0.52
#